data_AF-A0A9W7D9L7-F1
#
_entry.id   AF-A0A9W7D9L7-F1
#
_cell.length_a   1.000
_cell.length_b   1.000
_cell.length_c   1.000
_cell.angle_alpha   90.00
_cell.angle_beta   90.00
_cell.angle_gamma   90.00
#
_symmetry.space_group_name_H-M   'P 1'
#
loop_
_entity.id
_entity.type
_entity.pdbx_description
1 polymer ?
#
loop_
_entity_poly.entity_id
_entity_poly.type
_entity_poly.pdbx_seq_one_letter_code
_entity_poly.pdbx_strand_id
1 'polypeptide(L)'
;MVSCWRSLALLLAMALGSMSSTVMGGICCADCLDVTDPLNTVITYDPLVFDQCSAATGICCYGCSFPHGTLEYQDGVLFNSDGSAQVSAGQQFSFSFNNVSRVTYDTLKTNQAQTSFVRNGSSEASFSGRTFTICVDEPGTIALRGWGTDSCTQVTNEYKISVVEGNNTGTCDSSGSTILAASAFAAHNEPFDT
;
A
#
# COMPACT_ATOMS: atom_id res chain seq x y z
N MET A 1 -35.99 73.91 24.58
CA MET A 1 -37.44 73.71 24.35
C MET A 1 -37.59 72.98 23.02
N VAL A 2 -38.16 71.75 23.07
CA VAL A 2 -38.92 71.00 22.03
C VAL A 2 -38.29 70.90 20.62
N SER A 3 -38.22 69.77 19.92
CA SER A 3 -39.10 68.61 19.93
C SER A 3 -38.58 67.52 18.98
N CYS A 4 -39.03 66.29 19.25
CA CYS A 4 -39.41 65.19 18.35
C CYS A 4 -38.49 64.75 17.20
N TRP A 5 -37.99 63.51 17.17
CA TRP A 5 -38.66 62.19 17.12
C TRP A 5 -38.94 61.73 15.68
N ARG A 6 -38.53 60.48 15.41
CA ARG A 6 -38.89 59.53 14.32
C ARG A 6 -38.03 59.73 13.07
N SER A 7 -37.36 58.73 12.50
CA SER A 7 -37.76 57.35 12.20
C SER A 7 -36.50 56.59 11.72
N LEU A 8 -36.27 55.35 12.16
CA LEU A 8 -36.55 54.12 11.38
C LEU A 8 -35.43 53.76 10.38
N ALA A 9 -34.58 52.78 10.74
CA ALA A 9 -34.31 51.59 9.92
C ALA A 9 -33.26 50.71 10.61
N LEU A 10 -33.75 49.60 11.18
CA LEU A 10 -32.98 48.38 11.38
C LEU A 10 -32.31 47.99 10.04
N LEU A 11 -31.00 47.75 10.06
CA LEU A 11 -30.34 46.87 9.09
C LEU A 11 -29.49 45.88 9.88
N LEU A 12 -30.17 44.80 10.28
CA LEU A 12 -29.58 43.59 10.80
C LEU A 12 -29.03 42.81 9.59
N ALA A 13 -27.77 43.05 9.22
CA ALA A 13 -27.10 42.22 8.23
C ALA A 13 -26.65 40.91 8.92
N MET A 14 -27.53 39.90 8.90
CA MET A 14 -27.12 38.52 9.13
C MET A 14 -26.18 38.12 7.99
N ALA A 15 -24.87 38.23 8.21
CA ALA A 15 -23.89 37.54 7.41
C ALA A 15 -24.03 36.04 7.71
N LEU A 16 -24.88 35.35 6.93
CA LEU A 16 -24.76 33.91 6.80
C LEU A 16 -23.38 33.65 6.18
N GLY A 17 -22.42 33.31 7.03
CA GLY A 17 -21.20 32.67 6.61
C GLY A 17 -21.58 31.34 5.98
N SER A 18 -21.68 31.33 4.66
CA SER A 18 -21.75 30.11 3.87
C SER A 18 -20.51 29.29 4.22
N MET A 19 -20.67 28.26 5.06
CA MET A 19 -19.70 27.19 5.15
C MET A 19 -19.77 26.46 3.81
N SER A 20 -18.95 26.91 2.85
CA SER A 20 -18.62 26.12 1.68
C SER A 20 -17.91 24.87 2.19
N SER A 21 -18.65 23.78 2.35
CA SER A 21 -18.07 22.44 2.33
C SER A 21 -17.48 22.27 0.94
N THR A 22 -16.23 22.70 0.76
CA THR A 22 -15.42 22.23 -0.35
C THR A 22 -15.34 20.72 -0.19
N VAL A 23 -16.15 20.01 -0.99
CA VAL A 23 -15.77 18.66 -1.44
C VAL A 23 -14.34 18.86 -1.92
N MET A 24 -13.38 18.29 -1.21
CA MET A 24 -11.96 18.41 -1.54
C MET A 24 -11.80 17.71 -2.89
N GLY A 25 -11.97 18.46 -3.99
CA GLY A 25 -11.63 18.01 -5.32
C GLY A 25 -10.21 17.48 -5.27
N GLY A 26 -10.00 16.29 -5.83
CA GLY A 26 -8.86 15.45 -5.48
C GLY A 26 -7.54 16.23 -5.47
N ILE A 27 -6.87 16.24 -4.32
CA ILE A 27 -5.57 16.89 -4.18
C ILE A 27 -4.54 15.92 -4.76
N CYS A 28 -3.68 16.43 -5.64
CA CYS A 28 -2.52 15.72 -6.16
C CYS A 28 -1.36 15.84 -5.18
N CYS A 29 -1.47 15.18 -4.02
CA CYS A 29 -0.30 14.89 -3.21
C CYS A 29 -0.48 13.67 -2.32
N ALA A 30 0.64 12.98 -2.07
CA ALA A 30 0.72 11.84 -1.16
C ALA A 30 0.27 12.18 0.28
N ASP A 31 0.08 13.46 0.61
CA ASP A 31 -0.58 13.91 1.83
C ASP A 31 -1.91 13.19 2.09
N CYS A 32 -2.67 12.82 1.03
CA CYS A 32 -3.89 12.02 1.20
C CYS A 32 -3.63 10.60 1.74
N LEU A 33 -2.45 10.03 1.48
CA LEU A 33 -2.01 8.74 2.00
C LEU A 33 -1.43 8.86 3.41
N ASP A 34 -0.92 10.05 3.77
CA ASP A 34 -0.41 10.33 5.11
C ASP A 34 -1.51 10.51 6.17
N VAL A 35 -2.77 10.60 5.74
CA VAL A 35 -3.92 10.58 6.63
C VAL A 35 -4.15 9.16 7.16
N THR A 36 -4.20 9.02 8.48
CA THR A 36 -4.80 7.84 9.12
C THR A 36 -6.30 8.03 9.08
N ASP A 37 -7.08 6.96 8.85
CA ASP A 37 -8.54 7.04 8.96
C ASP A 37 -8.89 7.80 10.25
N PRO A 38 -9.56 8.97 10.16
CA PRO A 38 -9.77 9.85 11.31
C PRO A 38 -10.65 9.20 12.38
N LEU A 39 -11.41 8.16 12.02
CA LEU A 39 -12.21 7.35 12.93
C LEU A 39 -11.44 6.11 13.44
N ASN A 40 -10.19 5.91 13.00
CA ASN A 40 -9.39 4.70 13.21
C ASN A 40 -10.17 3.42 12.86
N THR A 41 -11.07 3.52 11.90
CA THR A 41 -11.85 2.38 11.41
C THR A 41 -11.04 1.53 10.45
N VAL A 42 -11.52 0.31 10.21
CA VAL A 42 -10.93 -0.56 9.20
C VAL A 42 -11.01 0.12 7.84
N ILE A 43 -9.87 0.29 7.18
CA ILE A 43 -9.80 0.81 5.83
C ILE A 43 -10.30 -0.25 4.87
N THR A 44 -11.40 0.06 4.17
CA THR A 44 -12.06 -0.82 3.20
C THR A 44 -12.02 -0.29 1.78
N TYR A 45 -11.27 0.79 1.54
CA TYR A 45 -11.18 1.48 0.25
C TYR A 45 -9.75 1.92 -0.07
N ASP A 46 -9.49 2.22 -1.33
CA ASP A 46 -8.25 2.84 -1.80
C ASP A 46 -8.48 4.33 -2.14
N PRO A 47 -7.73 5.28 -1.53
CA PRO A 47 -7.86 6.71 -1.80
C PRO A 47 -7.52 7.09 -3.25
N LEU A 48 -6.85 6.21 -4.00
CA LEU A 48 -6.56 6.40 -5.43
C LEU A 48 -7.68 5.91 -6.34
N VAL A 49 -8.62 5.13 -5.81
CA VAL A 49 -9.80 4.71 -6.56
C VAL A 49 -10.95 5.66 -6.21
N PHE A 50 -11.17 6.66 -7.07
CA PHE A 50 -12.12 7.75 -6.81
C PHE A 50 -13.50 7.28 -6.36
N ASP A 51 -14.07 6.25 -6.99
CA ASP A 51 -15.39 5.73 -6.63
C ASP A 51 -15.44 5.13 -5.22
N GLN A 52 -14.34 4.52 -4.77
CA GLN A 52 -14.25 3.99 -3.41
C GLN A 52 -14.00 5.11 -2.40
N CYS A 53 -13.13 6.05 -2.75
CA CYS A 53 -12.75 7.15 -1.87
C CYS A 53 -13.87 8.19 -1.68
N SER A 54 -14.60 8.56 -2.74
CA SER A 54 -15.65 9.59 -2.68
C SER A 54 -16.83 9.20 -1.78
N ALA A 55 -16.96 7.91 -1.46
CA ALA A 55 -17.91 7.39 -0.49
C ALA A 55 -17.42 7.52 0.97
N ALA A 56 -16.12 7.74 1.21
CA ALA A 56 -15.54 7.92 2.53
C ALA A 56 -15.64 9.38 3.01
N THR A 57 -15.81 9.59 4.32
CA THR A 57 -15.89 10.92 4.92
C THR A 57 -14.59 11.29 5.62
N GLY A 58 -14.14 12.55 5.46
CA GLY A 58 -12.97 13.08 6.16
C GLY A 58 -11.61 12.70 5.56
N ILE A 59 -11.57 12.09 4.38
CA ILE A 59 -10.33 11.75 3.65
C ILE A 59 -10.36 12.41 2.27
N CYS A 60 -9.20 12.90 1.81
CA CYS A 60 -9.06 13.42 0.45
C CYS A 60 -8.83 12.28 -0.53
N CYS A 61 -9.49 12.37 -1.68
CA CYS A 61 -9.26 11.44 -2.77
C CYS A 61 -8.06 11.88 -3.58
N TYR A 62 -7.17 10.94 -3.81
CA TYR A 62 -5.96 11.20 -4.58
C TYR A 62 -6.36 11.34 -6.05
N GLY A 63 -6.21 12.56 -6.58
CA GLY A 63 -6.68 12.91 -7.92
C GLY A 63 -5.65 12.70 -9.03
N CYS A 64 -4.45 12.25 -8.68
CA CYS A 64 -3.36 12.09 -9.62
C CYS A 64 -3.32 10.68 -10.18
N SER A 65 -3.05 10.56 -11.48
CA SER A 65 -2.75 9.28 -12.11
C SER A 65 -1.50 9.44 -12.96
N PHE A 66 -0.71 8.38 -13.03
CA PHE A 66 0.45 8.34 -13.89
C PHE A 66 0.53 6.99 -14.60
N PRO A 67 1.12 6.92 -15.80
CA PRO A 67 1.26 5.66 -16.51
C PRO A 67 2.18 4.70 -15.76
N HIS A 68 1.63 3.60 -15.26
CA HIS A 68 2.38 2.52 -14.63
C HIS A 68 1.96 1.16 -15.18
N GLY A 69 2.85 0.17 -15.08
CA GLY A 69 2.53 -1.22 -15.41
C GLY A 69 1.73 -1.91 -14.31
N THR A 70 1.66 -3.23 -14.39
CA THR A 70 1.18 -4.10 -13.31
C THR A 70 2.36 -4.79 -12.61
N LEU A 71 2.10 -5.38 -11.45
CA LEU A 71 3.04 -6.31 -10.83
C LEU A 71 3.24 -7.52 -11.74
N GLU A 72 4.50 -7.83 -11.99
CA GLU A 72 4.93 -9.04 -12.70
C GLU A 72 5.68 -9.91 -11.69
N TYR A 73 4.97 -10.87 -11.10
CA TYR A 73 5.53 -11.76 -10.09
C TYR A 73 6.60 -12.68 -10.68
N GLN A 74 7.67 -12.88 -9.92
CA GLN A 74 8.82 -13.70 -10.27
C GLN A 74 8.97 -14.80 -9.19
N ASP A 75 10.19 -15.04 -8.72
CA ASP A 75 10.49 -16.10 -7.75
C ASP A 75 9.76 -15.90 -6.42
N GLY A 76 9.38 -17.02 -5.79
CA GLY A 76 8.77 -17.04 -4.46
C GLY A 76 7.27 -16.74 -4.43
N VAL A 77 6.61 -16.59 -5.58
CA VAL A 77 5.18 -16.30 -5.68
C VAL A 77 4.42 -17.48 -6.29
N LEU A 78 3.35 -17.89 -5.60
CA LEU A 78 2.35 -18.84 -6.05
C LEU A 78 1.03 -18.12 -6.30
N PHE A 79 0.09 -18.80 -6.96
CA PHE A 79 -1.23 -18.25 -7.23
C PHE A 79 -2.31 -19.16 -6.67
N ASN A 80 -3.28 -18.55 -6.00
CA ASN A 80 -4.51 -19.21 -5.56
C ASN A 80 -5.39 -19.56 -6.75
N SER A 81 -6.43 -20.38 -6.53
CA SER A 81 -7.40 -20.75 -7.57
C SER A 81 -8.18 -19.57 -8.15
N ASP A 82 -8.27 -18.45 -7.43
CA ASP A 82 -8.89 -17.20 -7.86
C ASP A 82 -7.92 -16.26 -8.60
N GLY A 83 -6.66 -16.68 -8.78
CA GLY A 83 -5.61 -15.90 -9.43
C GLY A 83 -4.91 -14.89 -8.51
N SER A 84 -5.26 -14.81 -7.21
CA SER A 84 -4.56 -13.95 -6.27
C SER A 84 -3.16 -14.49 -5.94
N ALA A 85 -2.19 -13.59 -5.78
CA ALA A 85 -0.82 -13.94 -5.45
C ALA A 85 -0.69 -14.35 -3.97
N GLN A 86 0.10 -15.39 -3.75
CA GLN A 86 0.39 -15.96 -2.46
C GLN A 86 1.91 -16.17 -2.32
N VAL A 87 2.46 -15.85 -1.15
CA VAL A 87 3.86 -16.07 -0.81
C VAL A 87 3.95 -16.77 0.55
N SER A 88 5.08 -17.39 0.84
CA SER A 88 5.32 -18.07 2.12
C SER A 88 6.11 -17.17 3.07
N ALA A 89 5.67 -17.14 4.34
CA ALA A 89 6.41 -16.47 5.41
C ALA A 89 7.85 -17.03 5.55
N GLY A 90 8.79 -16.19 5.97
CA GLY A 90 10.20 -16.54 6.15
C GLY A 90 10.99 -16.73 4.85
N GLN A 91 10.40 -16.41 3.69
CA GLN A 91 11.03 -16.51 2.37
C GLN A 91 10.97 -15.17 1.63
N GLN A 92 12.00 -14.90 0.82
CA GLN A 92 11.98 -13.77 -0.11
C GLN A 92 11.11 -14.09 -1.31
N PHE A 93 10.40 -13.09 -1.81
CA PHE A 93 9.76 -13.13 -3.11
C PHE A 93 10.13 -11.89 -3.90
N SER A 94 10.05 -12.01 -5.23
CA SER A 94 10.50 -10.99 -6.14
C SER A 94 9.46 -10.67 -7.21
N PHE A 95 9.46 -9.44 -7.70
CA PHE A 95 8.58 -8.98 -8.76
C PHE A 95 9.17 -7.78 -9.50
N SER A 96 8.76 -7.57 -10.75
CA SER A 96 8.98 -6.33 -11.49
C SER A 96 7.75 -5.43 -11.41
N PHE A 97 7.96 -4.12 -11.47
CA PHE A 97 6.88 -3.13 -11.52
C PHE A 97 7.25 -2.03 -12.52
N ASN A 98 6.71 -2.12 -13.73
CA ASN A 98 7.10 -1.23 -14.83
C ASN A 98 6.68 0.22 -14.57
N ASN A 99 7.56 1.16 -14.93
CA ASN A 99 7.44 2.61 -14.71
C ASN A 99 7.27 3.01 -13.24
N VAL A 100 7.62 2.13 -12.30
CA VAL A 100 7.70 2.42 -10.87
C VAL A 100 9.17 2.50 -10.46
N SER A 101 9.52 3.54 -9.71
CA SER A 101 10.89 3.81 -9.26
C SER A 101 11.19 3.23 -7.88
N ARG A 102 10.16 3.11 -7.03
CA ARG A 102 10.26 2.61 -5.66
C ARG A 102 8.98 1.87 -5.28
N VAL A 103 9.07 0.88 -4.39
CA VAL A 103 7.89 0.23 -3.81
C VAL A 103 7.97 0.32 -2.30
N THR A 104 6.90 0.76 -1.67
CA THR A 104 6.72 0.67 -0.21
C THR A 104 5.61 -0.30 0.13
N TYR A 105 5.65 -0.86 1.34
CA TYR A 105 4.71 -1.86 1.80
C TYR A 105 4.53 -1.82 3.32
N ASP A 106 3.35 -2.26 3.75
CA ASP A 106 3.03 -2.58 5.13
C ASP A 106 2.67 -4.07 5.25
N THR A 107 3.03 -4.66 6.38
CA THR A 107 2.70 -6.05 6.72
C THR A 107 1.60 -6.09 7.76
N LEU A 108 0.51 -6.77 7.45
CA LEU A 108 -0.61 -7.02 8.35
C LEU A 108 -0.57 -8.47 8.78
N LYS A 109 -0.53 -8.75 10.08
CA LYS A 109 -0.64 -10.12 10.60
C LYS A 109 -1.98 -10.74 10.23
N THR A 110 -2.09 -12.08 10.29
CA THR A 110 -3.39 -12.76 10.13
C THR A 110 -4.45 -12.13 11.05
N ASN A 111 -5.60 -11.78 10.47
CA ASN A 111 -6.72 -11.09 11.14
C ASN A 111 -6.44 -9.66 11.64
N GLN A 112 -5.28 -9.08 11.34
CA GLN A 112 -5.03 -7.66 11.63
C GLN A 112 -5.77 -6.80 10.60
N ALA A 113 -6.64 -5.92 11.12
CA ALA A 113 -7.29 -4.93 10.28
C ALA A 113 -6.28 -3.87 9.80
N GLN A 114 -6.42 -3.46 8.53
CA GLN A 114 -5.69 -2.32 8.00
C GLN A 114 -6.34 -1.03 8.53
N THR A 115 -5.58 -0.19 9.23
CA THR A 115 -6.06 1.09 9.79
C THR A 115 -5.29 2.29 9.25
N SER A 116 -4.28 2.06 8.41
CA SER A 116 -3.53 3.07 7.67
C SER A 116 -3.31 2.63 6.23
N PHE A 117 -3.21 3.61 5.32
CA PHE A 117 -2.74 3.35 3.97
C PHE A 117 -1.24 3.10 3.96
N VAL A 118 -0.77 2.37 2.95
CA VAL A 118 0.66 2.29 2.64
C VAL A 118 1.14 3.68 2.23
N ARG A 119 2.13 4.20 2.97
CA ARG A 119 2.67 5.55 2.80
C ARG A 119 3.99 5.55 2.06
N ASN A 120 4.42 6.73 1.66
CA ASN A 120 5.76 6.92 1.09
C ASN A 120 6.87 6.63 2.13
N GLY A 121 6.55 6.75 3.43
CA GLY A 121 7.44 6.40 4.54
C GLY A 121 7.23 5.00 5.12
N SER A 122 6.38 4.16 4.52
CA SER A 122 6.27 2.74 4.88
C SER A 122 7.56 1.98 4.57
N SER A 123 7.66 0.70 4.97
CA SER A 123 8.83 -0.14 4.67
C SER A 123 9.10 -0.19 3.17
N GLU A 124 10.36 -0.10 2.76
CA GLU A 124 10.74 -0.06 1.36
C GLU A 124 11.22 -1.44 0.87
N ALA A 125 10.78 -1.85 -0.31
CA ALA A 125 11.27 -3.07 -0.95
C ALA A 125 12.72 -2.89 -1.43
N SER A 126 13.53 -3.93 -1.30
CA SER A 126 14.88 -3.90 -1.88
C SER A 126 14.79 -3.85 -3.41
N PHE A 127 15.62 -3.06 -4.07
CA PHE A 127 15.59 -2.90 -5.53
C PHE A 127 16.95 -3.19 -6.17
N SER A 128 16.99 -4.10 -7.14
CA SER A 128 18.19 -4.44 -7.89
C SER A 128 17.85 -4.86 -9.32
N GLY A 129 18.51 -4.28 -10.33
CA GLY A 129 18.44 -4.76 -11.71
C GLY A 129 17.04 -4.74 -12.35
N ARG A 130 16.09 -3.94 -11.83
CA ARG A 130 14.64 -3.86 -12.17
C ARG A 130 13.71 -4.80 -11.38
N THR A 131 14.25 -5.53 -10.43
CA THR A 131 13.50 -6.43 -9.55
C THR A 131 13.39 -5.83 -8.16
N PHE A 132 12.17 -5.85 -7.62
CA PHE A 132 11.87 -5.56 -6.23
C PHE A 132 11.82 -6.87 -5.45
N THR A 133 12.36 -6.87 -4.24
CA THR A 133 12.38 -8.03 -3.35
C THR A 133 11.87 -7.63 -1.96
N ILE A 134 10.98 -8.46 -1.42
CA ILE A 134 10.40 -8.31 -0.07
C ILE A 134 10.56 -9.65 0.66
N CYS A 135 10.76 -9.58 1.98
CA CYS A 135 10.74 -10.73 2.87
C CYS A 135 9.83 -10.41 4.06
N VAL A 136 8.96 -11.35 4.44
CA VAL A 136 8.06 -11.21 5.60
C VAL A 136 8.11 -12.47 6.43
N ASP A 137 8.38 -12.34 7.74
CA ASP A 137 8.55 -13.48 8.64
C ASP A 137 7.23 -14.10 9.15
N GLU A 138 6.13 -13.35 9.10
CA GLU A 138 4.86 -13.77 9.68
C GLU A 138 3.74 -13.91 8.62
N PRO A 139 2.84 -14.91 8.78
CA PRO A 139 1.65 -15.03 7.94
C PRO A 139 0.70 -13.84 8.08
N GLY A 140 -0.04 -13.55 7.00
CA GLY A 140 -0.96 -12.42 6.94
C GLY A 140 -1.12 -11.85 5.53
N THR A 141 -0.92 -10.55 5.38
CA THR A 141 -1.10 -9.84 4.12
C THR A 141 -0.05 -8.74 3.98
N ILE A 142 0.51 -8.62 2.78
CA ILE A 142 1.33 -7.47 2.39
C ILE A 142 0.44 -6.54 1.59
N ALA A 143 0.30 -5.30 2.04
CA ALA A 143 -0.26 -4.21 1.26
C ALA A 143 0.92 -3.40 0.69
N LEU A 144 0.94 -3.13 -0.61
CA LEU A 144 2.05 -2.40 -1.23
C LEU A 144 1.60 -1.38 -2.26
N ARG A 145 2.44 -0.37 -2.49
CA ARG A 145 2.26 0.67 -3.52
C ARG A 145 3.57 0.95 -4.25
N GLY A 146 3.44 1.21 -5.55
CA GLY A 146 4.52 1.74 -6.36
C GLY A 146 4.52 3.26 -6.34
N TRP A 147 5.72 3.84 -6.38
CA TRP A 147 5.97 5.27 -6.48
C TRP A 147 6.80 5.56 -7.73
N GLY A 148 6.42 6.59 -8.47
CA GLY A 148 7.24 7.12 -9.55
C GLY A 148 8.39 7.98 -9.03
N THR A 149 8.95 8.78 -9.93
CA THR A 149 10.07 9.70 -9.60
C THR A 149 9.61 10.86 -8.73
N ASP A 150 8.38 11.32 -8.92
CA ASP A 150 7.71 12.28 -8.05
C ASP A 150 6.70 11.53 -7.17
N SER A 151 7.08 11.24 -5.92
CA SER A 151 6.21 10.51 -5.00
C SER A 151 4.97 11.28 -4.57
N CYS A 152 4.89 12.60 -4.78
CA CYS A 152 3.69 13.37 -4.46
C CYS A 152 2.61 13.16 -5.55
N THR A 153 3.01 13.04 -6.82
CA THR A 153 2.06 12.95 -7.96
C THR A 153 2.00 11.57 -8.62
N GLN A 154 2.98 10.69 -8.37
CA GLN A 154 3.09 9.38 -9.02
C GLN A 154 3.03 8.26 -7.96
N VAL A 155 1.83 7.77 -7.69
CA VAL A 155 1.58 6.61 -6.82
C VAL A 155 0.55 5.68 -7.43
N THR A 156 0.72 4.38 -7.24
CA THR A 156 -0.19 3.36 -7.78
C THR A 156 -1.30 3.04 -6.78
N ASN A 157 -2.37 2.44 -7.27
CA ASN A 157 -3.31 1.73 -6.41
C ASN A 157 -2.58 0.72 -5.52
N GLU A 158 -3.21 0.36 -4.41
CA GLU A 158 -2.70 -0.64 -3.49
C GLU A 158 -2.86 -2.05 -4.07
N TYR A 159 -1.80 -2.83 -3.94
CA TYR A 159 -1.82 -4.27 -4.24
C TYR A 159 -1.76 -5.04 -2.94
N LYS A 160 -2.51 -6.13 -2.88
CA LYS A 160 -2.54 -7.04 -1.71
C LYS A 160 -2.03 -8.41 -2.11
N ILE A 161 -1.08 -8.92 -1.34
CA ILE A 161 -0.49 -10.26 -1.52
C ILE A 161 -0.73 -11.05 -0.23
N SER A 162 -1.24 -12.27 -0.37
CA SER A 162 -1.46 -13.16 0.78
C SER A 162 -0.13 -13.78 1.22
N VAL A 163 0.15 -13.77 2.52
CA VAL A 163 1.29 -14.47 3.11
C VAL A 163 0.76 -15.66 3.90
N VAL A 164 1.09 -16.86 3.48
CA VAL A 164 0.75 -18.10 4.20
C VAL A 164 1.90 -18.53 5.09
N GLU A 165 1.60 -19.45 6.00
CA GLU A 165 2.61 -20.12 6.80
C GLU A 165 3.68 -20.75 5.90
N GLY A 166 4.93 -20.37 6.18
CA GLY A 166 6.09 -20.93 5.50
C GLY A 166 6.60 -22.19 6.20
N ASN A 167 7.76 -22.66 5.76
CA ASN A 167 8.49 -23.65 6.52
C ASN A 167 9.16 -22.99 7.74
N ASN A 168 9.17 -23.68 8.89
CA ASN A 168 9.82 -23.21 10.13
C ASN A 168 11.36 -23.04 10.04
N THR A 169 11.91 -23.07 8.83
CA THR A 169 13.35 -23.03 8.54
C THR A 169 13.79 -21.76 7.81
N GLY A 170 12.84 -20.94 7.31
CA GLY A 170 13.13 -19.65 6.68
C GLY A 170 13.01 -18.49 7.68
N THR A 171 13.96 -17.58 7.67
CA THR A 171 13.89 -16.29 8.38
C THR A 171 14.41 -15.19 7.46
N CYS A 172 13.80 -14.01 7.53
CA CYS A 172 14.25 -12.82 6.83
C CYS A 172 15.55 -12.23 7.41
N ASP A 173 16.09 -12.83 8.48
CA ASP A 173 17.37 -12.50 9.11
C ASP A 173 18.61 -12.85 8.26
N SER A 174 18.42 -13.38 7.06
CA SER A 174 19.55 -13.68 6.17
C SER A 174 19.99 -12.43 5.40
N SER A 175 20.96 -11.73 5.97
CA SER A 175 21.96 -11.01 5.17
C SER A 175 22.54 -12.00 4.14
N GLY A 176 22.01 -12.00 2.92
CA GLY A 176 22.46 -12.80 1.77
C GLY A 176 22.89 -14.24 2.09
N SER A 177 21.96 -15.20 2.10
CA SER A 177 22.34 -16.61 2.22
C SER A 177 21.82 -17.40 1.03
N THR A 178 22.77 -17.65 0.11
CA THR A 178 22.87 -18.75 -0.84
C THR A 178 21.77 -19.81 -0.76
N ILE A 179 21.05 -19.97 -1.87
CA ILE A 179 20.32 -21.20 -2.21
C ILE A 179 21.27 -22.38 -2.01
N LEU A 180 21.17 -23.05 -0.87
CA LEU A 180 21.91 -24.28 -0.60
C LEU A 180 21.27 -25.38 -1.45
N ALA A 181 22.01 -25.75 -2.48
CA ALA A 181 21.89 -26.98 -3.22
C ALA A 181 21.80 -28.18 -2.24
N ALA A 182 20.60 -28.71 -2.04
CA ALA A 182 20.42 -30.00 -1.38
C ALA A 182 19.15 -30.68 -1.90
N SER A 183 19.17 -31.08 -3.17
CA SER A 183 18.34 -32.17 -3.71
C SER A 183 18.89 -32.64 -5.06
N ALA A 184 20.04 -33.29 -5.03
CA ALA A 184 20.39 -34.30 -6.02
C ALA A 184 20.97 -35.50 -5.28
N PHE A 185 20.09 -36.23 -4.59
CA PHE A 185 20.33 -37.63 -4.30
C PHE A 185 20.31 -38.38 -5.63
N ALA A 186 21.47 -38.78 -6.12
CA ALA A 186 21.59 -39.94 -6.99
C ALA A 186 22.81 -40.72 -6.52
N ALA A 187 22.51 -41.81 -5.80
CA ALA A 187 23.46 -42.80 -5.35
C ALA A 187 24.25 -43.37 -6.55
N HIS A 188 25.56 -43.54 -6.38
CA HIS A 188 26.32 -44.53 -7.12
C HIS A 188 27.43 -45.07 -6.21
N ASN A 189 27.03 -46.03 -5.36
CA ASN A 189 27.99 -46.99 -4.82
C ASN A 189 28.20 -48.04 -5.91
N GLU A 190 29.42 -48.16 -6.42
CA GLU A 190 29.88 -49.39 -7.08
C GLU A 190 30.93 -50.07 -6.18
N PRO A 191 30.98 -51.40 -6.18
CA PRO A 191 31.77 -52.17 -5.22
C PRO A 191 33.22 -52.32 -5.67
N PHE A 192 34.09 -52.40 -4.67
CA PHE A 192 35.47 -52.84 -4.83
C PHE A 192 35.47 -54.37 -5.03
N ASP A 193 36.02 -54.86 -6.13
CA ASP A 193 36.28 -56.30 -6.30
C ASP A 193 37.73 -56.55 -6.75
N THR A 194 38.40 -57.36 -5.91
CA THR A 194 39.70 -58.07 -6.01
C THR A 194 40.97 -57.31 -6.42
#